data_AF-X1QL70-F1
#
_entry.id   AF-X1QL70-F1
#
_cell.length_a   1.000
_cell.length_b   1.000
_cell.length_c   1.000
_cell.angle_alpha   90.00
_cell.angle_beta   90.00
_cell.angle_gamma   90.00
#
_symmetry.space_group_name_H-M   'P 1'
#
loop_
_entity.id
_entity.type
_entity.pdbx_description
1 polymer ?
#
loop_
_entity_poly.entity_id
_entity_poly.type
_entity_poly.pdbx_seq_one_letter_code
_entity_poly.pdbx_strand_id
1 'polypeptide(L)' 'MPITARLVADLITTAGANRVLAVDLHAPQIQGFFTIPVDELTTLSILNQYFKEKALDNLV' A
#
# COMPACT_ATOMS: atom_id res chain seq x y z
N MET A 1 -10.10 8.53 4.65
CA MET A 1 -10.35 7.38 3.77
C MET A 1 -11.72 6.78 4.04
N PRO A 2 -12.52 6.46 3.01
CA PRO A 2 -13.95 6.18 3.16
C PRO A 2 -14.27 4.73 3.57
N ILE A 3 -15.51 4.51 4.00
CA ILE A 3 -16.11 3.22 4.43
C ILE A 3 -15.97 2.13 3.35
N THR A 4 -15.90 2.50 2.07
CA THR A 4 -15.73 1.57 0.96
C THR A 4 -14.46 0.72 1.07
N ALA A 5 -13.35 1.28 1.55
CA ALA A 5 -12.11 0.51 1.72
C ALA A 5 -12.26 -0.58 2.80
N ARG A 6 -13.07 -0.32 3.84
CA ARG A 6 -13.42 -1.33 4.84
C ARG A 6 -14.30 -2.42 4.26
N LEU A 7 -15.33 -2.06 3.49
CA LEU A 7 -16.18 -3.02 2.79
C LEU A 7 -15.36 -3.96 1.90
N VAL A 8 -14.41 -3.42 1.14
CA VAL A 8 -13.54 -4.24 0.27
C VAL A 8 -12.64 -5.16 1.08
N ALA A 9 -12.08 -4.69 2.20
CA ALA A 9 -11.27 -5.52 3.09
C ALA A 9 -12.07 -6.71 3.66
N ASP A 10 -13.32 -6.46 4.07
CA ASP A 10 -14.23 -7.51 4.57
C ASP A 10 -14.57 -8.53 3.47
N LEU A 11 -14.83 -8.08 2.24
CA LEU A 11 -15.10 -8.97 1.10
C LEU A 11 -13.89 -9.86 0.76
N ILE A 12 -12.68 -9.29 0.71
CA ILE A 12 -11.45 -10.04 0.40
C ILE A 12 -11.19 -11.10 1.48
N THR A 13 -11.36 -10.73 2.74
CA THR A 13 -11.21 -11.66 3.86
C THR A 13 -12.26 -12.77 3.81
N THR A 14 -13.53 -12.41 3.55
CA THR A 14 -14.64 -13.37 3.44
C THR A 14 -14.47 -14.34 2.28
N ALA A 15 -13.85 -13.90 1.18
CA ALA A 15 -13.51 -14.75 0.04
C ALA A 15 -12.41 -15.79 0.36
N GLY A 16 -11.82 -15.74 1.56
CA GLY A 16 -10.86 -16.74 2.04
C GLY A 16 -9.39 -16.32 1.95
N ALA A 17 -9.10 -15.04 1.74
CA ALA A 17 -7.72 -14.56 1.81
C ALA A 17 -7.14 -14.76 3.22
N ASN A 18 -5.91 -15.25 3.31
CA ASN A 18 -5.22 -15.48 4.61
C ASN A 18 -4.16 -14.42 4.93
N ARG A 19 -3.76 -13.61 3.95
CA ARG A 19 -2.77 -12.53 4.05
C ARG A 19 -2.95 -11.57 2.88
N VAL A 20 -2.64 -10.30 3.08
CA VAL A 20 -2.65 -9.27 2.04
C VAL A 20 -1.25 -8.66 1.91
N LEU A 21 -0.81 -8.48 0.68
CA LEU A 21 0.39 -7.71 0.35
C LEU A 21 -0.05 -6.45 -0.40
N ALA A 22 0.33 -5.28 0.09
CA ALA A 22 0.03 -4.00 -0.51
C ALA A 22 1.29 -3.16 -0.70
N VAL A 23 1.21 -2.17 -1.58
CA VAL A 23 2.30 -1.26 -1.88
C VAL A 23 1.80 0.16 -1.72
N ASP A 24 2.45 0.94 -0.84
CA ASP A 24 2.15 2.34 -0.50
C ASP A 24 0.63 2.63 -0.41
N LEU A 25 0.01 2.13 0.65
CA LEU A 25 -1.41 2.40 0.90
C LEU A 25 -1.61 3.91 1.02
N HIS A 26 -2.63 4.42 0.33
CA HIS A 26 -2.93 5.85 0.36
C HIS A 26 -3.09 6.41 1.79
N ALA A 27 -3.57 5.59 2.72
CA ALA A 27 -3.48 5.89 4.14
C ALA A 27 -3.10 4.62 4.93
N PRO A 28 -2.12 4.69 5.85
CA PRO A 28 -1.63 3.52 6.59
C PRO A 28 -2.71 2.88 7.48
N GLN A 29 -3.73 3.63 7.88
CA GLN A 29 -4.84 3.12 8.69
C GLN A 29 -5.68 2.06 7.96
N ILE A 30 -5.58 1.96 6.63
CA ILE A 30 -6.27 0.92 5.85
C ILE A 30 -5.80 -0.48 6.27
N GLN A 31 -4.57 -0.63 6.77
CA GLN A 31 -4.10 -1.90 7.33
C GLN A 31 -5.03 -2.41 8.44
N GLY A 32 -5.55 -1.50 9.27
CA GLY A 32 -6.45 -1.83 10.37
C GLY A 32 -7.87 -2.22 9.95
N PHE A 33 -8.20 -2.19 8.65
CA PHE A 33 -9.48 -2.68 8.14
C PHE A 33 -9.47 -4.19 7.91
N PHE A 34 -8.29 -4.80 7.73
CA PHE A 34 -8.17 -6.25 7.57
C PHE A 34 -8.06 -6.93 8.93
N THR A 35 -8.75 -8.06 9.08
CA THR A 35 -8.61 -8.95 10.25
C THR A 35 -7.52 -10.00 10.07
N ILE A 36 -6.92 -10.05 8.88
CA ILE A 36 -5.81 -10.93 8.48
C ILE A 36 -4.51 -10.12 8.37
N PRO A 37 -3.32 -10.76 8.45
CA PRO A 37 -2.05 -10.05 8.33
C PRO A 37 -1.94 -9.27 7.01
N VAL A 38 -1.50 -8.02 7.11
CA VAL A 38 -1.21 -7.14 5.97
C VAL A 38 0.26 -6.79 5.98
N ASP A 39 0.94 -7.05 4.87
CA ASP A 39 2.29 -6.55 4.63
C ASP A 39 2.17 -5.31 3.73
N GLU A 40 2.55 -4.14 4.23
CA GLU A 40 2.67 -2.92 3.42
C GLU A 40 4.13 -2.71 3.04
N LEU A 41 4.41 -2.72 1.73
CA LEU A 41 5.72 -2.41 1.18
C LEU A 41 5.76 -0.94 0.75
N THR A 42 6.92 -0.31 0.95
CA THR A 42 7.17 1.03 0.42
C THR A 42 8.00 1.00 -0.86
N THR A 43 7.59 1.79 -1.86
CA THR A 43 8.38 1.98 -3.08
C THR A 43 9.44 3.07 -2.96
N LEU A 44 9.50 3.78 -1.83
CA LEU A 44 10.33 4.97 -1.66
C LEU A 44 11.80 4.75 -2.08
N SER A 45 12.41 3.65 -1.65
CA SER A 45 13.81 3.36 -1.99
C SER A 45 14.02 3.13 -3.49
N ILE A 46 13.08 2.43 -4.14
CA ILE A 46 13.14 2.12 -5.57
C ILE A 46 12.94 3.40 -6.39
N LEU A 47 11.94 4.20 -6.04
CA LEU A 47 11.68 5.47 -6.70
C LEU A 47 12.84 6.45 -6.52
N ASN A 48 13.41 6.53 -5.31
CA ASN A 48 14.57 7.36 -5.03
C ASN A 48 15.76 6.97 -5.91
N GLN A 49 16.06 5.68 -6.02
CA GLN A 49 17.12 5.19 -6.90
C GLN A 49 16.83 5.55 -8.37
N TYR A 50 15.61 5.31 -8.84
CA TYR A 50 15.20 5.62 -10.21
C TYR A 50 15.39 7.10 -10.57
N PHE A 51 15.00 8.02 -9.68
CA PHE A 51 15.17 9.45 -9.91
C PHE A 51 16.63 9.91 -9.83
N LYS A 52 17.44 9.29 -8.95
CA LYS A 52 18.90 9.53 -8.91
C LYS A 52 19.58 9.13 -10.22
N GLU A 53 19.22 7.97 -10.76
CA GLU A 53 19.80 7.45 -12.02
C GLU A 53 19.41 8.30 -13.23
N LYS A 54 18.26 8.97 -13.19
CA LYS A 54 17.83 9.88 -14.27
C LYS A 54 18.62 11.18 -14.37
N ALA A 55 19.46 11.52 -13.38
CA ALA A 55 20.29 12.72 -13.38
C ALA A 55 19.51 13.99 -13.78
N LEU A 56 18.33 14.18 -13.19
CA LEU A 56 17.46 15.30 -13.52
C LEU A 56 18.05 16.60 -12.97
N ASP A 57 18.35 17.55 -13.85
CA ASP A 57 18.66 18.92 -13.45
C ASP A 57 17.39 19.59 -12.92
N ASN A 58 17.47 20.09 -11.69
CA ASN A 58 16.39 20.81 -10.99
C ASN A 58 15.26 19.92 -10.41
N LEU A 59 15.63 19.02 -9.49
CA LEU A 59 14.67 18.42 -8.54
C LEU A 59 14.19 19.52 -7.57
N VAL A 60 12.98 20.03 -7.80
CA VAL A 60 12.32 21.03 -6.93
C VAL A 60 12.08 20.53 -5.52
#